data_AF-A0A6V8QWV9-F1
#
_entry.id   AF-A0A6V8QWV9-F1
#
_cell.length_a   1.000
_cell.length_b   1.000
_cell.length_c   1.000
_cell.angle_alpha   90.00
_cell.angle_beta   90.00
_cell.angle_gamma   90.00
#
_symmetry.space_group_name_H-M   'P 1'
#
loop_
_entity.id
_entity.type
_entity.pdbx_description
1 polymer ?
#
loop_
_entity_poly.entity_id
_entity_poly.type
_entity_poly.pdbx_seq_one_letter_code
_entity_poly.pdbx_strand_id
1 'polypeptide(L)' 'MRLSGLQKEVLALYRQCLRECRKKPQSTRAHFEKFVRDEFSRNLAIDKRDFAAVEFLLRKGHRQLDVYSSPGIKDIR' A
#
# COMPACT_ATOMS: atom_id res chain seq x y z
N MET A 1 20.40 12.94 -1.48
CA MET A 1 20.56 11.53 -1.91
C MET A 1 19.38 11.15 -2.80
N ARG A 2 19.62 10.63 -4.01
CA ARG A 2 18.56 10.26 -4.98
C ARG A 2 17.96 8.91 -4.59
N LEU A 3 16.63 8.81 -4.54
CA LEU A 3 15.94 7.54 -4.32
C LEU A 3 16.16 6.57 -5.49
N SER A 4 16.35 5.29 -5.19
CA SER A 4 16.40 4.23 -6.20
C SER A 4 15.05 4.07 -6.92
N GLY A 5 15.04 3.36 -8.06
CA GLY A 5 13.79 3.04 -8.77
C GLY A 5 12.78 2.33 -7.86
N LEU A 6 13.26 1.30 -7.13
CA LEU A 6 12.45 0.52 -6.21
C LEU A 6 11.89 1.36 -5.06
N GLN A 7 12.71 2.25 -4.47
CA GLN A 7 12.24 3.16 -3.42
C GLN A 7 11.15 4.11 -3.92
N LYS A 8 11.26 4.60 -5.16
CA LYS A 8 10.21 5.43 -5.77
C LYS A 8 8.94 4.63 -6.00
N GLU A 9 9.05 3.36 -6.37
CA GLU A 9 7.92 2.46 -6.57
C GLU A 9 7.16 2.20 -5.26
N VAL A 10 7.86 1.96 -4.15
CA VAL A 10 7.25 1.84 -2.81
C VAL A 10 6.42 3.08 -2.47
N LEU A 11 6.97 4.28 -2.70
CA LEU A 11 6.26 5.53 -2.44
C LEU A 11 5.12 5.77 -3.45
N ALA A 12 5.24 5.28 -4.68
CA ALA A 12 4.17 5.35 -5.67
C ALA A 12 3.00 4.46 -5.26
N LEU A 13 3.26 3.21 -4.89
CA LEU A 13 2.28 2.26 -4.39
C LEU A 13 1.55 2.82 -3.15
N TYR A 14 2.28 3.31 -2.15
CA TYR A 14 1.66 3.92 -0.96
C TYR A 14 0.67 5.04 -1.31
N ARG A 15 1.08 5.95 -2.20
CA ARG A 15 0.20 7.05 -2.65
C ARG A 15 -0.98 6.54 -3.45
N GLN A 16 -0.80 5.51 -4.28
CA GLN A 16 -1.88 4.89 -5.04
C GLN A 16 -2.92 4.24 -4.11
N CYS A 17 -2.48 3.49 -3.10
CA CYS A 17 -3.34 2.93 -2.05
C CYS A 17 -4.22 4.01 -1.43
N LEU A 18 -3.63 5.11 -0.95
CA LEU A 18 -4.39 6.22 -0.35
C LEU A 18 -5.32 6.95 -1.33
N ARG A 19 -5.01 6.97 -2.63
CA ARG A 19 -5.93 7.51 -3.65
C ARG A 19 -7.13 6.60 -3.84
N GLU A 20 -6.95 5.29 -3.87
CA GLU A 20 -8.05 4.33 -3.95
C GLU A 20 -8.94 4.37 -2.69
N CYS A 21 -8.36 4.58 -1.50
CA CYS A 21 -9.15 4.80 -0.28
C CYS A 21 -10.14 5.97 -0.41
N ARG A 22 -9.76 7.04 -1.11
CA ARG A 22 -10.65 8.21 -1.30
C ARG A 22 -11.91 7.89 -2.11
N LYS A 23 -11.89 6.85 -2.94
CA LYS A 23 -13.04 6.39 -3.72
C LYS A 23 -14.03 5.57 -2.88
N LYS A 24 -13.65 5.16 -1.67
CA LYS A 24 -14.50 4.38 -0.76
C LYS A 24 -15.48 5.27 0.00
N PRO A 25 -16.62 4.70 0.48
CA PRO A 25 -17.57 5.44 1.31
C PRO A 25 -16.89 6.12 2.49
N GLN A 26 -17.33 7.34 2.82
CA GLN A 26 -16.71 8.13 3.88
C GLN A 26 -16.76 7.41 5.24
N SER A 27 -17.82 6.65 5.51
CA SER A 27 -18.02 5.90 6.76
C SER A 27 -17.00 4.77 6.97
N THR A 28 -16.46 4.19 5.90
CA THR A 28 -15.54 3.03 5.96
C THR A 28 -14.12 3.37 5.52
N ARG A 29 -13.91 4.54 4.90
CA ARG A 29 -12.60 5.01 4.42
C ARG A 29 -11.49 4.91 5.46
N ALA A 30 -11.78 5.23 6.71
CA ALA A 30 -10.81 5.20 7.80
C ALA A 30 -10.22 3.79 8.00
N HIS A 31 -11.00 2.73 7.80
CA HIS A 31 -10.50 1.36 7.91
C HIS A 31 -9.49 1.05 6.81
N PHE A 32 -9.76 1.49 5.56
CA PHE A 32 -8.81 1.35 4.47
C PHE A 32 -7.52 2.12 4.70
N GLU A 33 -7.61 3.37 5.13
CA GLU A 33 -6.42 4.18 5.42
C GLU A 33 -5.59 3.57 6.56
N LYS A 34 -6.25 3.07 7.61
CA LYS A 34 -5.59 2.36 8.70
C LYS A 34 -4.89 1.09 8.20
N PHE A 35 -5.57 0.25 7.45
CA PHE A 35 -4.99 -0.97 6.86
C PHE A 35 -3.72 -0.64 6.05
N VAL A 36 -3.78 0.35 5.16
CA VAL A 36 -2.62 0.78 4.35
C VAL A 36 -1.50 1.28 5.25
N ARG A 37 -1.78 2.12 6.25
CA ARG A 37 -0.74 2.62 7.16
C ARG A 37 -0.11 1.50 7.96
N ASP A 38 -0.90 0.55 8.46
CA ASP A 38 -0.42 -0.54 9.29
C ASP A 38 0.42 -1.54 8.47
N GLU A 39 0.03 -1.88 7.22
CA GLU A 39 0.85 -2.71 6.33
C GLU A 39 2.20 -2.07 6.03
N PHE A 40 2.26 -0.78 5.70
CA PHE A 40 3.54 -0.12 5.42
C PHE A 40 4.38 0.05 6.69
N SER A 41 3.76 0.39 7.82
CA SER A 41 4.46 0.60 9.10
C SER A 41 5.12 -0.68 9.61
N ARG A 42 4.46 -1.83 9.48
CA ARG A 42 5.02 -3.14 9.87
C ARG A 42 6.29 -3.52 9.10
N ASN A 43 6.51 -2.95 7.93
CA ASN A 43 7.64 -3.26 7.05
C ASN A 43 8.73 -2.17 7.05
N LEU A 44 8.63 -1.15 7.90
CA LEU A 44 9.61 -0.05 7.96
C LEU A 44 11.02 -0.51 8.40
N ALA A 45 11.10 -1.61 9.16
CA ALA A 45 12.36 -2.15 9.67
C ALA A 45 13.15 -2.97 8.63
N ILE A 46 12.58 -3.22 7.44
CA ILE A 46 13.25 -3.98 6.39
C ILE A 46 14.42 -3.17 5.84
N ASP A 47 15.57 -3.83 5.69
CA ASP A 47 16.73 -3.19 5.07
C ASP A 47 16.38 -2.79 3.62
N LYS A 48 16.58 -1.52 3.30
CA LYS A 48 16.42 -0.97 1.95
C LYS A 48 17.31 -1.66 0.89
N ARG A 49 18.31 -2.43 1.30
CA ARG A 49 19.20 -3.24 0.45
C ARG A 49 18.71 -4.67 0.27
N ASP A 50 17.72 -5.12 1.03
CA ASP A 50 17.05 -6.40 0.80
C ASP A 50 16.06 -6.26 -0.36
N PHE A 51 16.61 -6.20 -1.57
CA PHE A 51 15.83 -6.00 -2.79
C PHE A 51 14.78 -7.10 -3.00
N ALA A 52 15.11 -8.35 -2.64
CA ALA A 52 14.21 -9.48 -2.78
C ALA A 52 12.97 -9.35 -1.87
N ALA A 53 13.16 -8.97 -0.60
CA ALA A 53 12.05 -8.71 0.32
C ALA A 53 11.19 -7.53 -0.14
N VAL A 54 11.82 -6.43 -0.58
CA VAL A 54 11.11 -5.23 -1.05
C VAL A 54 10.28 -5.54 -2.31
N GLU A 55 10.85 -6.25 -3.29
CA GLU A 55 10.12 -6.68 -4.49
C GLU A 55 8.96 -7.62 -4.17
N PHE A 56 9.16 -8.57 -3.25
CA PHE A 56 8.09 -9.44 -2.79
C PHE A 56 6.94 -8.63 -2.18
N LEU A 57 7.24 -7.67 -1.32
CA LEU A 57 6.24 -6.81 -0.68
C LEU A 57 5.55 -5.87 -1.66
N LEU A 58 6.26 -5.33 -2.65
CA LEU A 58 5.66 -4.56 -3.74
C LEU A 58 4.64 -5.40 -4.51
N ARG A 59 5.03 -6.61 -4.95
CA ARG A 59 4.11 -7.53 -5.63
C ARG A 59 2.90 -7.86 -4.76
N LYS A 60 3.10 -8.14 -3.47
CA LYS A 60 2.00 -8.39 -2.51
C LYS A 60 1.07 -7.17 -2.39
N GLY A 61 1.64 -5.98 -2.22
CA GLY A 61 0.88 -4.75 -2.05
C GLY A 61 0.08 -4.36 -3.29
N HIS A 62 0.61 -4.57 -4.50
CA HIS A 62 -0.14 -4.40 -5.75
C HIS A 62 -1.34 -5.34 -5.82
N ARG A 63 -1.17 -6.63 -5.50
CA ARG A 63 -2.31 -7.58 -5.47
C ARG A 63 -3.37 -7.16 -4.45
N GLN A 64 -2.96 -6.71 -3.26
CA GLN A 64 -3.89 -6.24 -2.25
C GLN A 64 -4.67 -5.02 -2.74
N LEU A 65 -3.97 -4.05 -3.36
CA LEU A 65 -4.57 -2.87 -3.97
C LEU A 65 -5.60 -3.25 -5.04
N ASP A 66 -5.26 -4.16 -5.94
CA ASP A 66 -6.18 -4.63 -7.00
C ASP A 66 -7.46 -5.20 -6.40
N VAL A 67 -7.34 -6.00 -5.33
CA VAL A 67 -8.50 -6.55 -4.61
C VAL A 67 -9.34 -5.43 -4.00
N TYR A 68 -8.79 -4.65 -3.07
CA TYR A 68 -9.63 -3.72 -2.33
C TYR A 68 -10.03 -2.48 -3.14
N SER A 69 -9.41 -2.18 -4.28
CA SER A 69 -9.83 -1.10 -5.17
C SER A 69 -11.15 -1.40 -5.88
N SER A 70 -11.52 -2.68 -6.02
CA SER A 70 -12.78 -3.11 -6.63
C SER A 70 -13.99 -2.35 -6.06
N PRO A 71 -14.90 -1.81 -6.91
CA PRO A 71 -16.08 -1.07 -6.45
C PRO A 71 -17.01 -1.88 -5.54
N GLY A 72 -17.00 -3.22 -5.66
CA GLY A 72 -17.80 -4.11 -4.83
C GLY A 72 -17.31 -4.21 -3.38
N ILE A 73 -16.03 -3.92 -3.12
CA ILE A 73 -15.47 -3.92 -1.76
C ILE A 73 -15.67 -2.54 -1.15
N LYS A 74 -16.64 -2.46 -0.24
CA LYS A 74 -17.05 -1.21 0.43
C LYS A 74 -16.45 -1.04 1.82
N ASP A 75 -15.94 -2.10 2.43
CA ASP A 75 -15.29 -2.07 3.74
C ASP A 75 -14.21 -3.16 3.87
N ILE A 76 -13.22 -2.93 4.71
CA ILE A 76 -12.24 -3.92 5.18
C ILE A 76 -12.11 -3.78 6.69
N ARG A 77 -12.43 -4.84 7.43
CA ARG A 77 -12.30 -4.91 8.90
C ARG A 77 -11.04 -5.65 9.29
#